data_AF-A0A3D3UPP8-F1
#
_entry.id   AF-A0A3D3UPP8-F1
#
_cell.length_a   1.000
_cell.length_b   1.000
_cell.length_c   1.000
_cell.angle_alpha   90.00
_cell.angle_beta   90.00
_cell.angle_gamma   90.00
#
_symmetry.space_group_name_H-M   'P 1'
#
loop_
_entity.id
_entity.type
_entity.pdbx_description
1 polymer ?
#
loop_
_entity_poly.entity_id
_entity_poly.type
_entity_poly.pdbx_seq_one_letter_code
_entity_poly.pdbx_strand_id
1 'polypeptide(L)'
;MIRETLEPGSKHAFMDITPGNGASFQVRNTLKGDSFQQSQTGITAPYWVKLERDAAGYFSGYYSADGITWQQVPEAPPVQIPMSVNVYIGLAVTSHNEGVTCKAEFSDVQTTGSVSPPMWTHQAIGATMPSNDSEPLYVAVGGNAVVYHDNPDAAQIDTWTQWDIDLQAFADQGVNLTNVNTIAIGLGDKNNPQAGGSGTMYIDDIQLHPEP
;
A
#
# COMPACT_ATOMS: atom_id res chain seq x y z
N MET A 1 2.84 0.38 14.43
CA MET A 1 4.27 0.59 14.73
C MET A 1 4.45 1.93 15.44
N ILE A 2 5.35 2.01 16.42
CA ILE A 2 5.89 3.25 16.99
C ILE A 2 7.39 3.30 16.68
N ARG A 3 7.90 4.40 16.16
CA ARG A 3 9.30 4.56 15.75
C ARG A 3 9.83 5.96 16.01
N GLU A 4 11.12 6.10 16.29
CA GLU A 4 11.69 7.40 16.68
C GLU A 4 11.86 8.35 15.48
N THR A 5 12.27 7.83 14.32
CA THR A 5 12.57 8.60 13.11
C THR A 5 12.19 7.80 11.87
N LEU A 6 12.11 8.44 10.70
CA LEU A 6 11.75 7.79 9.43
C LEU A 6 12.94 7.07 8.76
N GLU A 7 14.15 7.19 9.32
CA GLU A 7 15.36 6.56 8.81
C GLU A 7 15.33 5.02 8.91
N PRO A 8 15.93 4.27 7.97
CA PRO A 8 15.91 2.80 7.97
C PRO A 8 16.45 2.16 9.27
N GLY A 9 17.41 2.82 9.92
CA GLY A 9 18.03 2.37 11.17
C GLY A 9 17.29 2.73 12.47
N SER A 10 16.10 3.34 12.38
CA SER A 10 15.42 3.89 13.56
C SER A 10 15.01 2.82 14.59
N LYS A 11 15.06 3.19 15.87
CA LYS A 11 14.48 2.41 16.97
C LYS A 11 12.97 2.32 16.77
N HIS A 12 12.41 1.14 17.00
CA HIS A 12 10.98 0.92 16.81
C HIS A 12 10.44 -0.18 17.73
N ALA A 13 9.14 -0.13 17.95
CA ALA A 13 8.32 -1.25 18.40
C ALA A 13 7.20 -1.46 17.38
N PHE A 14 6.94 -2.70 17.03
CA PHE A 14 5.96 -3.07 16.02
C PHE A 14 5.19 -4.30 16.48
N MET A 15 3.87 -4.16 16.53
CA MET A 15 2.95 -5.28 16.72
C MET A 15 2.30 -5.55 15.36
N ASP A 16 2.46 -6.75 14.83
CA ASP A 16 1.94 -7.16 13.53
C ASP A 16 1.31 -8.55 13.56
N ILE A 17 0.41 -8.81 12.60
CA ILE A 17 -0.08 -10.16 12.31
C ILE A 17 0.47 -10.55 10.96
N THR A 18 1.07 -11.74 10.89
CA THR A 18 1.53 -12.32 9.63
C THR A 18 0.83 -13.66 9.38
N PRO A 19 0.56 -14.05 8.13
CA PRO A 19 -0.02 -15.37 7.84
C PRO A 19 0.83 -16.55 8.34
N GLY A 20 2.16 -16.38 8.39
CA GLY A 20 3.10 -17.45 8.75
C GLY A 20 3.54 -17.47 10.22
N ASN A 21 3.85 -16.31 10.81
CA ASN A 21 4.41 -16.21 12.18
C ASN A 21 3.34 -15.85 13.23
N GLY A 22 2.13 -15.52 12.79
CA GLY A 22 1.04 -15.10 13.65
C GLY A 22 1.23 -13.71 14.25
N ALA A 23 0.83 -13.54 15.51
CA ALA A 23 0.92 -12.26 16.21
C ALA A 23 2.35 -12.04 16.70
N SER A 24 3.05 -11.08 16.11
CA SER A 24 4.46 -10.84 16.33
C SER A 24 4.70 -9.46 16.95
N PHE A 25 5.52 -9.43 18.00
CA PHE A 25 6.01 -8.20 18.61
C PHE A 25 7.50 -8.05 18.27
N GLN A 26 7.80 -7.14 17.36
CA GLN A 26 9.15 -6.86 16.85
C GLN A 26 9.68 -5.56 17.43
N VAL A 27 10.95 -5.56 17.80
CA VAL A 27 11.61 -4.44 18.47
C VAL A 27 13.00 -4.21 17.90
N ARG A 28 13.35 -2.93 17.76
CA ARG A 28 14.73 -2.45 17.70
C ARG A 28 14.93 -1.42 18.80
N ASN A 29 15.72 -1.77 19.81
CA ASN A 29 15.93 -0.91 20.98
C ASN A 29 17.15 0.03 20.86
N THR A 30 18.05 -0.23 19.92
CA THR A 30 19.24 0.61 19.65
C THR A 30 19.25 1.14 18.22
N LEU A 31 19.74 2.38 18.03
CA LEU A 31 19.88 2.99 16.71
C LEU A 31 20.81 2.12 15.83
N LYS A 32 20.35 1.75 14.63
CA LYS A 32 21.05 0.86 13.69
C LYS A 32 21.42 -0.52 14.25
N GLY A 33 20.80 -0.94 15.36
CA GLY A 33 20.96 -2.30 15.87
C GLY A 33 20.05 -3.29 15.17
N ASP A 34 20.24 -4.57 15.50
CA ASP A 34 19.39 -5.65 15.01
C ASP A 34 17.97 -5.52 15.57
N SER A 35 17.00 -5.90 14.73
CA SER A 35 15.64 -6.14 15.18
C SER A 35 15.54 -7.56 15.72
N PHE A 36 14.75 -7.74 16.77
CA PHE A 36 14.38 -9.05 17.31
C PHE A 36 12.87 -9.10 17.53
N GLN A 37 12.31 -10.31 17.61
CA GLN A 37 10.89 -10.48 17.85
C GLN A 37 10.57 -11.64 18.78
N GLN A 38 9.36 -11.59 19.32
CA GLN A 38 8.65 -12.71 19.94
C GLN A 38 7.29 -12.85 19.27
N SER A 39 6.78 -14.06 19.13
CA SER A 39 5.55 -14.29 18.36
C SER A 39 4.67 -15.37 18.97
N GLN A 40 3.36 -15.17 18.85
CA GLN A 40 2.34 -16.20 19.06
C GLN A 40 1.89 -16.75 17.71
N THR A 41 2.16 -18.04 17.47
CA THR A 41 1.71 -18.74 16.27
C THR A 41 0.21 -19.04 16.30
N GLY A 42 -0.36 -19.35 15.14
CA GLY A 42 -1.78 -19.74 15.00
C GLY A 42 -2.77 -18.58 15.03
N ILE A 43 -2.30 -17.34 15.14
CA ILE A 43 -3.13 -16.13 14.99
C ILE A 43 -3.07 -15.68 13.54
N THR A 44 -4.22 -15.48 12.90
CA THR A 44 -4.29 -14.99 11.52
C THR A 44 -5.25 -13.82 11.44
N ALA A 45 -5.03 -12.92 10.48
CA ALA A 45 -5.97 -11.84 10.21
C ALA A 45 -7.34 -12.39 9.76
N PRO A 46 -8.46 -11.71 10.06
CA PRO A 46 -8.55 -10.44 10.80
C PRO A 46 -8.33 -10.63 12.30
N TYR A 47 -7.56 -9.73 12.92
CA TYR A 47 -7.31 -9.73 14.35
C TYR A 47 -6.98 -8.31 14.82
N TRP A 48 -7.33 -7.98 16.05
CA TRP A 48 -6.92 -6.71 16.63
C TRP A 48 -5.48 -6.79 17.11
N VAL A 49 -4.74 -5.71 16.89
CA VAL A 49 -3.41 -5.49 17.46
C VAL A 49 -3.40 -4.21 18.26
N LYS A 50 -2.63 -4.19 19.34
CA LYS A 50 -2.40 -3.00 20.14
C LYS A 50 -0.93 -2.93 20.54
N LEU A 51 -0.40 -1.72 20.51
CA LEU A 51 0.95 -1.41 20.92
C LEU A 51 0.88 -0.29 21.95
N GLU A 52 1.40 -0.54 23.14
CA GLU A 52 1.41 0.42 24.25
C GLU A 52 2.84 0.88 24.51
N ARG A 53 3.00 2.19 24.75
CA ARG A 53 4.22 2.80 25.29
C ARG A 53 3.84 3.46 26.62
N ASP A 54 4.47 3.03 27.71
CA ASP A 54 4.22 3.63 29.03
C ASP A 54 5.07 4.88 29.29
N ALA A 55 4.83 5.53 30.44
CA ALA A 55 5.55 6.74 30.86
C ALA A 55 7.04 6.51 31.16
N ALA A 56 7.46 5.27 31.42
CA ALA A 56 8.86 4.90 31.66
C ALA A 56 9.59 4.49 30.36
N GLY A 57 8.88 4.48 29.22
CA GLY A 57 9.41 4.14 27.91
C GLY A 57 9.45 2.64 27.63
N TYR A 58 8.67 1.83 28.35
CA TYR A 58 8.47 0.42 28.04
C TYR A 58 7.39 0.25 26.98
N PHE A 59 7.64 -0.69 26.07
CA PHE A 59 6.74 -1.05 24.99
C PHE A 59 6.21 -2.47 25.17
N SER A 60 4.91 -2.64 24.98
CA SER A 60 4.23 -3.95 25.05
C SER A 60 3.33 -4.14 23.84
N GLY A 61 3.42 -5.32 23.21
CA GLY A 61 2.57 -5.74 22.09
C GLY A 61 1.45 -6.66 22.55
N TYR A 62 0.23 -6.40 22.08
CA TYR A 62 -0.97 -7.17 22.40
C TYR A 62 -1.76 -7.51 21.14
N TYR A 63 -2.53 -8.58 21.24
CA TYR A 63 -3.46 -9.02 20.21
C TYR A 63 -4.81 -9.40 20.85
N SER A 64 -5.90 -9.32 20.08
CA SER A 64 -7.24 -9.60 20.58
C SER A 64 -8.19 -10.08 19.46
N ALA A 65 -9.03 -11.06 19.79
CA ALA A 65 -10.07 -11.55 18.86
C ALA A 65 -11.29 -10.62 18.80
N ASP A 66 -11.56 -9.90 19.88
CA ASP A 66 -12.80 -9.14 20.10
C ASP A 66 -12.57 -7.62 20.26
N GLY A 67 -11.32 -7.18 20.35
CA GLY A 67 -10.95 -5.77 20.58
C GLY A 67 -11.17 -5.30 22.03
N ILE A 68 -11.63 -6.19 22.92
CA ILE A 68 -12.00 -5.91 24.31
C ILE A 68 -11.03 -6.62 25.26
N THR A 69 -10.87 -7.93 25.08
CA THR A 69 -10.00 -8.78 25.88
C THR A 69 -8.63 -8.87 25.21
N TRP A 70 -7.63 -8.23 25.81
CA TRP A 70 -6.28 -8.14 25.24
C TRP A 70 -5.34 -9.18 25.84
N GLN A 71 -4.61 -9.87 24.98
CA GLN A 71 -3.55 -10.80 25.37
C GLN A 71 -2.21 -10.20 24.96
N GLN A 72 -1.26 -10.14 25.89
CA GLN A 72 0.12 -9.78 25.57
C GLN A 72 0.75 -10.92 24.77
N VAL A 73 1.62 -10.60 23.81
CA VAL A 73 2.39 -11.64 23.11
C VAL A 73 3.17 -12.45 24.16
N PRO A 74 2.99 -13.79 24.22
CA PRO A 74 3.67 -14.62 25.20
C PRO A 74 5.19 -14.52 25.05
N GLU A 75 5.89 -14.66 26.18
CA GLU A 75 7.36 -14.60 26.23
C GLU A 75 7.97 -13.27 25.74
N ALA A 76 7.13 -12.26 25.51
CA ALA A 76 7.52 -10.91 25.12
C ALA A 76 7.31 -9.94 26.29
N PRO A 77 8.21 -9.91 27.29
CA PRO A 77 8.10 -8.95 28.39
C PRO A 77 8.16 -7.51 27.85
N PRO A 78 7.60 -6.53 28.57
CA PRO A 78 7.71 -5.13 28.18
C PRO A 78 9.18 -4.74 27.95
N VAL A 79 9.48 -4.12 26.80
CA VAL A 79 10.85 -3.77 26.41
C VAL A 79 11.06 -2.27 26.55
N GLN A 80 12.06 -1.86 27.34
CA GLN A 80 12.44 -0.45 27.39
C GLN A 80 13.15 -0.06 26.09
N ILE A 81 12.61 0.93 25.39
CA ILE A 81 13.23 1.49 24.20
C ILE A 81 13.43 2.99 24.44
N PRO A 82 14.66 3.44 24.70
CA PRO A 82 14.91 4.86 24.93
C PRO A 82 14.65 5.61 23.62
N MET A 83 13.56 6.36 23.53
CA MET A 83 13.23 7.22 22.39
C MET A 83 13.08 8.67 22.84
N SER A 84 13.17 9.59 21.89
CA SER A 84 12.71 10.96 22.05
C SER A 84 11.25 11.05 22.55
N VAL A 85 10.89 12.22 23.09
CA VAL A 85 9.52 12.50 23.55
C VAL A 85 8.54 12.39 22.37
N ASN A 86 8.87 13.05 21.27
CA ASN A 86 8.13 12.95 20.02
C ASN A 86 8.61 11.73 19.23
N VAL A 87 7.65 10.96 18.74
CA VAL A 87 7.85 9.74 17.94
C VAL A 87 6.80 9.70 16.84
N TYR A 88 7.04 8.88 15.82
CA TYR A 88 6.04 8.56 14.81
C TYR A 88 5.25 7.32 15.25
N ILE A 89 3.93 7.40 15.12
CA ILE A 89 3.04 6.26 15.28
C ILE A 89 2.30 6.06 13.95
N GLY A 90 2.07 4.82 13.57
CA GLY A 90 1.38 4.55 12.31
C GLY A 90 1.16 3.08 12.05
N LEU A 91 0.40 2.83 11.00
CA LEU A 91 0.20 1.50 10.44
C LEU A 91 1.40 1.18 9.54
N ALA A 92 1.90 -0.04 9.62
CA ALA A 92 3.02 -0.48 8.81
C ALA A 92 2.66 -1.81 8.15
N VAL A 93 2.99 -1.91 6.87
CA VAL A 93 2.81 -3.10 6.05
C VAL A 93 4.12 -3.37 5.34
N THR A 94 4.48 -4.65 5.25
CA THR A 94 5.65 -5.11 4.50
C THR A 94 5.34 -6.47 3.92
N SER A 95 5.85 -6.75 2.72
CA SER A 95 5.88 -8.10 2.15
C SER A 95 7.00 -8.95 2.74
N HIS A 96 7.96 -8.32 3.43
CA HIS A 96 9.23 -8.91 3.86
C HIS A 96 10.10 -9.42 2.69
N ASN A 97 9.72 -9.10 1.44
CA ASN A 97 10.40 -9.61 0.26
C ASN A 97 10.52 -8.50 -0.78
N GLU A 98 11.75 -8.21 -1.18
CA GLU A 98 12.05 -7.13 -2.14
C GLU A 98 11.31 -7.38 -3.46
N GLY A 99 10.73 -6.32 -4.04
CA GLY A 99 9.97 -6.42 -5.30
C GLY A 99 8.59 -7.05 -5.18
N VAL A 100 8.17 -7.54 -4.01
CA VAL A 100 6.85 -8.17 -3.83
C VAL A 100 5.89 -7.19 -3.16
N THR A 101 4.74 -6.95 -3.79
CA THR A 101 3.66 -6.14 -3.22
C THR A 101 2.89 -6.93 -2.17
N CYS A 102 2.59 -6.28 -1.04
CA CYS A 102 1.73 -6.79 0.01
C CYS A 102 0.59 -5.80 0.25
N LYS A 103 -0.64 -6.31 0.36
CA LYS A 103 -1.83 -5.54 0.72
C LYS A 103 -2.30 -5.98 2.11
N ALA A 104 -2.58 -5.00 2.97
CA ALA A 104 -3.25 -5.20 4.24
C ALA A 104 -4.36 -4.15 4.39
N GLU A 105 -5.47 -4.54 5.01
CA GLU A 105 -6.58 -3.65 5.32
C GLU A 105 -6.63 -3.46 6.83
N PHE A 106 -6.79 -2.20 7.26
CA PHE A 106 -6.89 -1.82 8.66
C PHE A 106 -8.22 -1.10 8.86
N SER A 107 -8.98 -1.49 9.88
CA SER A 107 -10.21 -0.82 10.30
C SER A 107 -10.11 -0.41 11.77
N ASP A 108 -11.02 0.47 12.20
CA ASP A 108 -11.24 0.82 13.61
C ASP A 108 -9.98 1.27 14.37
N VAL A 109 -9.13 2.02 13.67
CA VAL A 109 -7.84 2.47 14.18
C VAL A 109 -8.03 3.57 15.22
N GLN A 110 -7.51 3.32 16.42
CA GLN A 110 -7.58 4.25 17.54
C GLN A 110 -6.18 4.54 18.08
N THR A 111 -5.97 5.76 18.57
CA THR A 111 -4.75 6.17 19.26
C THR A 111 -5.10 6.92 20.53
N THR A 112 -4.18 6.90 21.49
CA THR A 112 -4.30 7.66 22.74
C THR A 112 -3.09 8.58 22.90
N GLY A 113 -3.27 9.69 23.63
CA GLY A 113 -2.24 10.70 23.82
C GLY A 113 -2.30 11.82 22.78
N SER A 114 -1.29 12.69 22.77
CA SER A 114 -1.24 13.84 21.86
C SER A 114 -0.65 13.43 20.50
N VAL A 115 -1.50 13.22 19.50
CA VAL A 115 -1.10 12.88 18.12
C VAL A 115 -1.30 14.09 17.21
N SER A 116 -0.27 14.44 16.43
CA SER A 116 -0.29 15.56 15.49
C SER A 116 0.55 15.26 14.25
N PRO A 117 0.12 15.67 13.04
CA PRO A 117 -1.18 16.30 12.74
C PRO A 117 -2.34 15.29 12.89
N PRO A 118 -3.60 15.75 13.03
CA PRO A 118 -4.76 14.86 13.18
C PRO A 118 -5.17 14.16 11.88
N MET A 119 -4.50 14.47 10.76
CA MET A 119 -4.71 13.84 9.46
C MET A 119 -3.74 12.68 9.26
N TRP A 120 -4.23 11.58 8.71
CA TRP A 120 -3.39 10.47 8.29
C TRP A 120 -2.48 10.91 7.15
N THR A 121 -1.19 10.60 7.28
CA THR A 121 -0.20 10.72 6.21
C THR A 121 0.39 9.35 5.93
N HIS A 122 0.83 9.12 4.69
CA HIS A 122 1.54 7.90 4.31
C HIS A 122 2.97 8.26 3.91
N GLN A 123 3.91 7.36 4.17
CA GLN A 123 5.29 7.53 3.76
C GLN A 123 5.94 6.16 3.58
N ALA A 124 6.63 5.96 2.46
CA ALA A 124 7.50 4.81 2.28
C ALA A 124 8.68 4.92 3.26
N ILE A 125 8.93 3.85 3.99
CA ILE A 125 10.11 3.75 4.85
C ILE A 125 11.08 2.75 4.24
N GLY A 126 12.28 3.20 3.93
CA GLY A 126 13.31 2.36 3.33
C GLY A 126 13.31 2.46 1.82
N ALA A 127 13.36 1.32 1.14
CA ALA A 127 13.38 1.27 -0.32
C ALA A 127 12.06 1.77 -0.93
N THR A 128 12.14 2.32 -2.14
CA THR A 128 10.97 2.69 -2.93
C THR A 128 10.11 1.45 -3.16
N MET A 129 8.82 1.54 -2.86
CA MET A 129 7.89 0.46 -3.18
C MET A 129 7.85 0.25 -4.70
N PRO A 130 7.72 -0.99 -5.18
CA PRO A 130 7.56 -1.23 -6.61
C PRO A 130 6.38 -0.41 -7.14
N SER A 131 6.64 0.40 -8.16
CA SER A 131 5.62 1.03 -8.99
C SER A 131 5.57 0.27 -10.31
N ASN A 132 4.51 0.49 -11.09
CA ASN A 132 4.49 0.01 -12.46
C ASN A 132 5.68 0.60 -13.23
N ASP A 133 6.28 -0.20 -14.10
CA ASP A 133 7.19 0.32 -15.11
C ASP A 133 6.43 1.31 -16.00
N SER A 134 7.10 2.39 -16.43
CA SER A 134 6.47 3.38 -17.31
C SER A 134 6.24 2.77 -18.70
N GLU A 135 4.99 2.81 -19.15
CA GLU A 135 4.54 2.38 -20.47
C GLU A 135 3.35 3.27 -20.92
N PRO A 136 3.28 3.69 -22.19
CA PRO A 136 2.15 4.45 -22.70
C PRO A 136 0.84 3.66 -22.59
N LEU A 137 -0.15 4.21 -21.90
CA LEU A 137 -1.51 3.66 -21.84
C LEU A 137 -2.29 4.04 -23.10
N TYR A 138 -3.03 3.10 -23.69
CA TYR A 138 -3.90 3.37 -24.83
C TYR A 138 -5.26 2.67 -24.73
N VAL A 139 -6.25 3.24 -25.43
CA VAL A 139 -7.51 2.58 -25.79
C VAL A 139 -7.54 2.44 -27.30
N ALA A 140 -7.91 1.26 -27.78
CA ALA A 140 -8.14 0.98 -29.18
C ALA A 140 -9.59 0.53 -29.42
N VAL A 141 -10.20 1.04 -30.48
CA VAL A 141 -11.60 0.79 -30.85
C VAL A 141 -11.67 0.32 -32.31
N GLY A 142 -12.54 -0.64 -32.60
CA GLY A 142 -12.71 -1.17 -33.97
C GLY A 142 -11.47 -1.87 -34.53
N GLY A 143 -10.59 -2.36 -33.64
CA GLY A 143 -9.40 -3.17 -33.95
C GLY A 143 -8.09 -2.37 -34.00
N ASN A 144 -8.05 -1.27 -34.76
CA ASN A 144 -6.81 -0.55 -35.05
C ASN A 144 -6.80 0.94 -34.71
N ALA A 145 -7.95 1.61 -34.61
CA ALA A 145 -7.95 3.03 -34.23
C ALA A 145 -7.57 3.14 -32.75
N VAL A 146 -6.56 3.95 -32.46
CA VAL A 146 -5.92 4.01 -31.14
C VAL A 146 -5.82 5.44 -30.67
N VAL A 147 -6.09 5.65 -29.38
CA VAL A 147 -5.82 6.90 -28.68
C VAL A 147 -4.93 6.56 -27.49
N TYR A 148 -3.80 7.25 -27.41
CA TYR A 148 -2.88 7.17 -26.28
C TYR A 148 -3.28 8.20 -25.24
N HIS A 149 -3.05 7.87 -23.97
CA HIS A 149 -3.20 8.83 -22.89
C HIS A 149 -2.12 9.92 -23.02
N ASP A 150 -2.48 11.19 -22.83
CA ASP A 150 -1.56 12.32 -23.03
C ASP A 150 -0.36 12.30 -22.07
N ASN A 151 -0.57 11.80 -20.85
CA ASN A 151 0.51 11.50 -19.90
C ASN A 151 1.22 10.19 -20.31
N PRO A 152 2.51 10.23 -20.72
CA PRO A 152 3.27 9.03 -21.07
C PRO A 152 3.51 8.10 -19.88
N ASP A 153 3.44 8.61 -18.65
CA ASP A 153 3.62 7.86 -17.40
C ASP A 153 2.26 7.46 -16.78
N ALA A 154 1.19 7.40 -17.58
CA ALA A 154 -0.16 7.05 -17.09
C ALA A 154 -0.22 5.71 -16.35
N ALA A 155 0.66 4.76 -16.70
CA ALA A 155 0.79 3.49 -16.00
C ALA A 155 1.23 3.64 -14.52
N GLN A 156 1.82 4.77 -14.14
CA GLN A 156 2.36 5.04 -12.80
C GLN A 156 1.43 5.90 -11.93
N ILE A 157 0.25 6.26 -12.43
CA ILE A 157 -0.73 7.02 -11.66
C ILE A 157 -1.28 6.13 -10.54
N ASP A 158 -1.13 6.58 -9.29
CA ASP A 158 -1.47 5.84 -8.07
C ASP A 158 -2.82 6.24 -7.45
N THR A 159 -3.57 7.12 -8.13
CA THR A 159 -4.87 7.61 -7.72
C THR A 159 -5.89 7.43 -8.84
N TRP A 160 -7.15 7.19 -8.48
CA TRP A 160 -8.22 7.07 -9.47
C TRP A 160 -8.27 8.36 -10.30
N THR A 161 -8.16 8.20 -11.62
CA THR A 161 -8.15 9.30 -12.58
C THR A 161 -9.10 8.94 -13.71
N GLN A 162 -10.14 9.76 -13.87
CA GLN A 162 -11.02 9.66 -15.04
C GLN A 162 -10.24 10.00 -16.30
N TRP A 163 -10.43 9.21 -17.35
CA TRP A 163 -9.89 9.50 -18.67
C TRP A 163 -11.03 9.61 -19.69
N ASP A 164 -11.40 10.85 -20.00
CA ASP A 164 -12.38 11.15 -21.02
C ASP A 164 -11.70 11.18 -22.40
N ILE A 165 -12.21 10.35 -23.32
CA ILE A 165 -11.73 10.28 -24.70
C ILE A 165 -12.83 10.75 -25.62
N ASP A 166 -12.56 11.81 -26.38
CA ASP A 166 -13.46 12.24 -27.45
C ASP A 166 -13.53 11.13 -28.52
N LEU A 167 -14.74 10.59 -28.74
CA LEU A 167 -14.97 9.52 -29.71
C LEU A 167 -14.65 9.95 -31.14
N GLN A 168 -14.65 11.27 -31.43
CA GLN A 168 -14.25 11.80 -32.72
C GLN A 168 -12.81 11.40 -33.07
N ALA A 169 -11.92 11.24 -32.07
CA ALA A 169 -10.55 10.78 -32.29
C ALA A 169 -10.46 9.38 -32.93
N PHE A 170 -11.47 8.52 -32.70
CA PHE A 170 -11.57 7.22 -33.37
C PHE A 170 -12.27 7.32 -34.73
N ALA A 171 -13.28 8.18 -34.86
CA ALA A 171 -13.97 8.42 -36.12
C ALA A 171 -13.04 9.03 -37.19
N ASP A 172 -12.14 9.92 -36.78
CA ASP A 172 -11.09 10.51 -37.62
C ASP A 172 -10.10 9.46 -38.15
N GLN A 173 -9.98 8.33 -37.45
CA GLN A 173 -9.21 7.15 -37.88
C GLN A 173 -10.05 6.13 -38.67
N GLY A 174 -11.29 6.49 -39.04
CA GLY A 174 -12.17 5.70 -39.90
C GLY A 174 -13.08 4.69 -39.17
N VAL A 175 -13.20 4.78 -37.84
CA VAL A 175 -14.12 3.91 -37.09
C VAL A 175 -15.57 4.32 -37.34
N ASN A 176 -16.41 3.36 -37.72
CA ASN A 176 -17.86 3.55 -37.68
C ASN A 176 -18.36 3.39 -36.24
N LEU A 177 -18.54 4.52 -35.53
CA LEU A 177 -18.97 4.55 -34.13
C LEU A 177 -20.36 3.92 -33.90
N THR A 178 -21.18 3.75 -34.94
CA THR A 178 -22.48 3.04 -34.84
C THR A 178 -22.34 1.51 -34.91
N ASN A 179 -21.16 1.00 -35.23
CA ASN A 179 -20.90 -0.43 -35.41
C ASN A 179 -19.51 -0.82 -34.87
N VAL A 180 -19.34 -0.65 -33.56
CA VAL A 180 -18.13 -1.07 -32.83
C VAL A 180 -18.36 -2.45 -32.23
N ASN A 181 -17.45 -3.39 -32.51
CA ASN A 181 -17.51 -4.76 -32.00
C ASN A 181 -16.32 -5.14 -31.10
N THR A 182 -15.28 -4.30 -31.05
CA THR A 182 -14.07 -4.55 -30.26
C THR A 182 -13.59 -3.28 -29.59
N ILE A 183 -13.24 -3.40 -28.31
CA ILE A 183 -12.46 -2.45 -27.55
C ILE A 183 -11.25 -3.19 -26.96
N ALA A 184 -10.09 -2.54 -26.94
CA ALA A 184 -8.91 -3.01 -26.26
C ALA A 184 -8.33 -1.88 -25.43
N ILE A 185 -7.85 -2.20 -24.23
CA ILE A 185 -7.07 -1.28 -23.39
C ILE A 185 -5.73 -1.96 -23.20
N GLY A 186 -4.64 -1.23 -23.41
CA GLY A 186 -3.31 -1.81 -23.36
C GLY A 186 -2.23 -0.81 -23.01
N LEU A 187 -1.03 -1.35 -22.81
CA LEU A 187 0.19 -0.63 -22.49
C LEU A 187 1.23 -0.86 -23.59
N GLY A 188 2.04 0.14 -23.89
CA GLY A 188 3.09 0.08 -24.92
C GLY A 188 2.59 0.44 -26.32
N ASP A 189 3.30 -0.01 -27.36
CA ASP A 189 2.92 0.26 -28.76
C ASP A 189 1.86 -0.73 -29.28
N LYS A 190 0.64 -0.23 -29.51
CA LYS A 190 -0.48 -1.02 -30.07
C LYS A 190 -0.16 -1.67 -31.43
N ASN A 191 0.69 -1.04 -32.24
CA ASN A 191 1.03 -1.51 -33.57
C ASN A 191 2.23 -2.47 -33.58
N ASN A 192 2.97 -2.55 -32.48
CA ASN A 192 4.09 -3.46 -32.30
C ASN A 192 4.11 -4.01 -30.87
N PRO A 193 3.16 -4.90 -30.51
CA PRO A 193 3.08 -5.44 -29.16
C PRO A 193 4.32 -6.27 -28.84
N GLN A 194 5.11 -5.78 -27.88
CA GLN A 194 6.28 -6.47 -27.33
C GLN A 194 6.06 -6.69 -25.84
N ALA A 195 6.77 -7.67 -25.27
CA ALA A 195 6.88 -7.74 -23.81
C ALA A 195 7.60 -6.47 -23.32
N GLY A 196 6.90 -5.66 -22.54
CA GLY A 196 7.39 -4.40 -21.98
C GLY A 196 7.59 -4.48 -20.48
N GLY A 197 7.36 -3.36 -19.82
CA GLY A 197 7.38 -3.22 -18.36
C GLY A 197 6.42 -4.16 -17.61
N SER A 198 6.64 -4.29 -16.30
CA SER A 198 5.85 -5.07 -15.36
C SER A 198 5.05 -4.17 -14.42
N GLY A 199 3.87 -4.64 -14.01
CA GLY A 199 2.97 -3.86 -13.16
C GLY A 199 1.57 -4.46 -13.03
N THR A 200 0.69 -3.75 -12.33
CA THR A 200 -0.75 -4.06 -12.25
C THR A 200 -1.55 -2.77 -12.43
N MET A 201 -2.51 -2.81 -13.36
CA MET A 201 -3.46 -1.73 -13.60
C MET A 201 -4.87 -2.20 -13.23
N TYR A 202 -5.63 -1.36 -12.56
CA TYR A 202 -7.07 -1.55 -12.34
C TYR A 202 -7.79 -0.55 -13.24
N ILE A 203 -8.73 -1.05 -14.03
CA ILE A 203 -9.58 -0.25 -14.91
C ILE A 203 -11.02 -0.54 -14.52
N ASP A 204 -11.79 0.50 -14.29
CA ASP A 204 -13.19 0.40 -13.89
C ASP A 204 -14.02 1.50 -14.58
N ASP A 205 -15.35 1.45 -14.44
CA ASP A 205 -16.30 2.46 -14.93
C ASP A 205 -16.18 2.79 -16.43
N ILE A 206 -15.92 1.77 -17.27
CA ILE A 206 -15.89 1.93 -18.73
C ILE A 206 -17.31 2.18 -19.23
N GLN A 207 -17.60 3.43 -19.61
CA GLN A 207 -18.93 3.85 -20.03
C GLN A 207 -18.89 4.86 -21.19
N LEU A 208 -19.97 4.89 -21.96
CA LEU A 208 -20.21 5.92 -22.97
C LEU A 208 -21.07 7.01 -22.33
N HIS A 209 -20.56 8.23 -22.31
CA HIS A 209 -21.34 9.39 -21.90
C HIS A 209 -21.87 10.12 -23.15
N PRO A 210 -23.14 10.53 -23.17
CA PRO A 210 -23.59 11.51 -24.14
C PRO A 210 -22.84 12.83 -23.91
N GLU A 211 -22.55 13.58 -24.98
CA GLU A 211 -22.02 14.94 -24.79
C GLU A 211 -22.98 15.75 -23.91
N PRO A 212 -22.45 16.56 -22.96
CA PRO A 212 -23.27 17.41 -22.10
C PRO A 212 -24.07 18.47 -22.87
#